data_AF-A0A803Y665-F1
#
_entry.id   AF-A0A803Y665-F1
#
_cell.length_a   1.000
_cell.length_b   1.000
_cell.length_c   1.000
_cell.angle_alpha   90.00
_cell.angle_beta   90.00
_cell.angle_gamma   90.00
#
_symmetry.space_group_name_H-M   'P 1'
#
loop_
_entity.id
_entity.type
_entity.pdbx_description
1 polymer ?
#
loop_
_entity_poly.entity_id
_entity_poly.type
_entity_poly.pdbx_seq_one_letter_code
_entity_poly.pdbx_strand_id
1 'polypeptide(L)'
;MNSSGYEDAAPAEDAEELPAAEKELAEDAPWKKIQQNTFTRWCNEHLKCVNKSIGDLQRDLGDGLRLIALLEVLSQKKMGRKHH
;
A
#
# COMPACT_ATOMS: atom_id res chain seq x y z
N MET A 1 -9.69 -40.44 42.59
CA MET A 1 -9.42 -40.70 41.16
C MET A 1 -8.54 -39.58 40.66
N ASN A 2 -7.36 -39.98 40.20
CA ASN A 2 -6.22 -39.12 39.90
C ASN A 2 -6.42 -38.36 38.58
N SER A 3 -5.88 -37.14 38.53
CA SER A 3 -5.14 -36.53 37.41
C SER A 3 -5.66 -36.69 35.97
N SER A 4 -6.08 -35.58 35.36
CA SER A 4 -5.70 -35.17 34.00
C SER A 4 -6.16 -33.71 33.85
N GLY A 5 -5.28 -32.73 33.99
CA GLY A 5 -4.39 -32.33 32.91
C GLY A 5 -5.05 -31.15 32.21
N TYR A 6 -4.86 -29.96 32.76
CA TYR A 6 -5.16 -28.70 32.07
C TYR A 6 -4.22 -28.64 30.88
N GLU A 7 -4.70 -29.06 29.70
CA GLU A 7 -3.96 -28.95 28.45
C GLU A 7 -3.95 -27.47 28.06
N ASP A 8 -2.93 -26.79 28.59
CA ASP A 8 -2.39 -25.55 28.05
C ASP A 8 -1.88 -25.83 26.63
N ALA A 9 -2.78 -25.78 25.65
CA ALA A 9 -2.40 -25.63 24.27
C ALA A 9 -2.23 -24.13 24.01
N ALA A 10 -1.10 -23.59 24.47
CA ALA A 10 -0.55 -22.35 23.96
C ALA A 10 -0.64 -22.39 22.43
N PRO A 11 -1.13 -21.33 21.77
CA PRO A 11 -1.16 -21.30 20.31
C PRO A 11 0.30 -21.33 19.86
N ALA A 12 0.70 -22.48 19.32
CA ALA A 12 1.98 -22.67 18.67
C ALA A 12 2.08 -21.62 17.56
N GLU A 13 2.81 -20.55 17.86
CA GLU A 13 3.94 -20.03 17.10
C GLU A 13 4.24 -20.72 15.75
N ASP A 14 3.29 -20.69 14.83
CA ASP A 14 3.52 -20.99 13.43
C ASP A 14 2.69 -20.01 12.59
N ALA A 15 2.90 -18.72 12.84
CA ALA A 15 2.63 -17.68 11.85
C ALA A 15 3.77 -17.72 10.84
N GLU A 16 3.73 -18.77 10.02
CA GLU A 16 4.47 -19.01 8.77
C GLU A 16 5.43 -17.87 8.41
N GLU A 17 6.71 -18.07 8.74
CA GLU A 17 7.80 -17.33 8.13
C GLU A 17 7.87 -17.79 6.66
N LEU A 18 7.00 -17.23 5.82
CA LEU A 18 6.91 -17.57 4.40
C LEU A 18 8.32 -17.43 3.79
N PRO A 19 8.88 -18.49 3.19
CA PRO A 19 10.23 -18.47 2.64
C PRO A 19 10.38 -17.31 1.66
N ALA A 20 11.55 -16.66 1.64
CA ALA A 20 11.81 -15.48 0.81
C ALA A 20 11.42 -15.64 -0.67
N ALA A 21 11.46 -16.88 -1.19
CA ALA A 21 11.01 -17.23 -2.53
C ALA A 21 9.49 -17.06 -2.76
N GLU A 22 8.63 -17.27 -1.74
CA GLU A 22 7.20 -16.98 -1.81
C GLU A 22 6.92 -15.47 -1.78
N LYS A 23 7.74 -14.72 -1.04
CA LYS A 23 7.70 -13.26 -1.03
C LYS A 23 8.15 -12.66 -2.36
N GLU A 24 9.18 -13.23 -2.99
CA GLU A 24 9.59 -12.89 -4.37
C GLU A 24 8.52 -13.29 -5.40
N LEU A 25 7.87 -14.45 -5.27
CA LEU A 25 6.73 -14.83 -6.12
C LEU A 25 5.56 -13.84 -6.00
N ALA A 26 5.36 -13.27 -4.81
CA ALA A 26 4.31 -12.30 -4.59
C ALA A 26 4.59 -10.99 -5.34
N GLU A 27 5.84 -10.54 -5.48
CA GLU A 27 6.22 -9.29 -6.18
C GLU A 27 5.74 -9.28 -7.64
N ASP A 28 5.79 -10.44 -8.33
CA ASP A 28 5.43 -10.57 -9.75
C ASP A 28 4.00 -11.06 -10.01
N ALA A 29 3.14 -11.10 -8.99
CA ALA A 29 1.78 -11.56 -9.16
C ALA A 29 1.03 -10.69 -10.19
N PRO A 30 0.40 -11.27 -11.25
CA PRO A 30 -0.19 -10.50 -12.35
C PRO A 30 -1.21 -9.43 -11.93
N TRP A 31 -1.93 -9.68 -10.83
CA TRP A 31 -2.90 -8.74 -10.29
C TRP A 31 -2.26 -7.45 -9.76
N LYS A 32 -1.01 -7.49 -9.28
CA LYS A 32 -0.28 -6.29 -8.83
C LYS A 32 -0.03 -5.35 -10.00
N LYS A 33 0.37 -5.87 -11.16
CA LYS A 33 0.55 -5.09 -12.38
C LYS A 33 -0.77 -4.45 -12.85
N ILE A 34 -1.88 -5.18 -12.73
CA ILE A 34 -3.22 -4.65 -13.04
C ILE A 34 -3.58 -3.50 -12.09
N GLN A 35 -3.36 -3.67 -10.78
CA GLN A 35 -3.60 -2.62 -9.80
C GLN A 35 -2.71 -1.39 -10.04
N GLN A 36 -1.42 -1.60 -10.29
CA GLN A 36 -0.48 -0.51 -10.57
C GLN A 36 -0.94 0.29 -11.79
N ASN A 37 -1.29 -0.37 -12.90
CA ASN A 37 -1.79 0.32 -14.10
C ASN A 37 -3.10 1.07 -13.84
N THR A 38 -4.03 0.43 -13.13
CA THR A 38 -5.33 1.01 -12.79
C THR A 38 -5.16 2.26 -11.93
N PHE A 39 -4.40 2.16 -10.85
CA PHE A 39 -4.18 3.27 -9.93
C PHE A 39 -3.31 4.37 -10.55
N THR A 40 -2.33 4.03 -11.40
CA THR A 40 -1.54 5.04 -12.13
C THR A 40 -2.44 5.88 -13.03
N ARG A 41 -3.34 5.24 -13.80
CA ARG A 41 -4.31 5.96 -14.65
C ARG A 41 -5.28 6.78 -13.82
N TRP A 42 -5.82 6.20 -12.75
CA TRP A 42 -6.76 6.89 -11.87
C TRP A 42 -6.12 8.15 -11.23
N CYS A 43 -4.88 8.05 -10.74
CA CYS A 43 -4.16 9.20 -10.22
C CYS A 43 -3.96 10.26 -11.30
N ASN A 44 -3.59 9.87 -12.53
CA ASN A 44 -3.38 10.79 -13.64
C ASN A 44 -4.67 11.50 -14.08
N GLU A 45 -5.83 10.84 -14.04
CA GLU A 45 -7.12 11.49 -14.29
C GLU A 45 -7.39 12.63 -13.31
N HIS A 46 -7.10 12.43 -12.02
CA HIS A 46 -7.28 13.47 -11.00
C HIS A 46 -6.18 14.54 -11.03
N LEU A 47 -4.93 14.16 -11.30
CA LEU A 47 -3.80 15.11 -11.30
C LEU A 47 -3.75 15.99 -12.56
N LYS A 48 -4.43 15.59 -13.65
CA LYS A 48 -4.50 16.36 -14.90
C LYS A 48 -5.03 17.78 -14.69
N CYS A 49 -6.03 17.98 -13.83
CA CYS A 49 -6.63 19.30 -13.59
C CYS A 49 -5.69 20.28 -12.85
N VAL A 50 -4.61 19.77 -12.24
CA VAL A 50 -3.57 20.56 -11.56
C VAL A 50 -2.21 20.48 -12.28
N ASN A 51 -2.22 20.05 -13.55
CA ASN A 51 -1.05 19.94 -14.42
C ASN A 51 0.09 19.09 -13.81
N LYS A 52 -0.28 17.95 -13.21
CA LYS A 52 0.64 16.96 -12.65
C LYS A 52 0.36 15.58 -13.24
N SER A 53 1.37 14.72 -13.23
CA SER A 53 1.25 13.32 -13.61
C SER A 53 2.26 12.47 -12.85
N ILE A 54 2.00 11.16 -12.84
CA ILE A 54 2.88 10.09 -12.36
C ILE A 54 3.11 9.06 -13.47
N GLY A 55 4.33 8.56 -13.56
CA GLY A 55 4.71 7.43 -14.41
C GLY A 55 4.97 6.16 -13.59
N ASP A 56 5.44 6.30 -12.35
CA ASP A 56 5.70 5.20 -11.42
C ASP A 56 4.97 5.46 -10.10
N LEU A 57 3.95 4.64 -9.83
CA LEU A 57 3.10 4.79 -8.64
C LEU A 57 3.88 4.71 -7.32
N GLN A 58 4.94 3.89 -7.26
CA GLN A 58 5.71 3.66 -6.05
C GLN A 58 6.72 4.79 -5.80
N ARG A 59 7.38 5.27 -6.86
CA ARG A 59 8.42 6.31 -6.75
C ARG A 59 7.84 7.72 -6.70
N ASP A 60 6.89 8.04 -7.57
CA ASP A 60 6.46 9.43 -7.79
C ASP A 60 5.58 9.99 -6.68
N LEU A 61 5.03 9.11 -5.83
CA LEU A 61 4.31 9.48 -4.61
C LEU A 61 5.20 9.52 -3.37
N GLY A 62 6.47 9.08 -3.46
CA GLY A 62 7.35 8.86 -2.32
C GLY A 62 7.77 10.13 -1.57
N ASP A 63 7.90 11.26 -2.27
CA ASP A 63 8.20 12.56 -1.65
C ASP A 63 6.96 13.27 -1.05
N GLY A 64 5.78 12.70 -1.26
CA GLY A 64 4.50 13.21 -0.77
C GLY A 64 3.93 14.42 -1.53
N LEU A 65 4.66 15.09 -2.43
CA LEU A 65 4.19 16.31 -3.09
C LEU A 65 3.02 16.04 -4.04
N ARG A 66 3.12 14.98 -4.85
CA ARG A 66 2.03 14.56 -5.74
C ARG A 66 0.87 13.93 -4.97
N LEU A 67 1.16 13.25 -3.86
CA LEU A 67 0.15 12.69 -2.97
C LEU A 67 -0.69 13.80 -2.33
N ILE A 68 -0.08 14.88 -1.84
CA ILE A 68 -0.79 16.05 -1.33
C ILE A 68 -1.69 16.64 -2.41
N ALA A 69 -1.17 16.86 -3.62
CA ALA A 69 -1.96 17.41 -4.73
C ALA A 69 -3.17 16.51 -5.07
N LEU A 70 -2.97 15.19 -5.10
CA LEU A 70 -4.04 14.21 -5.30
C LEU A 70 -5.11 14.31 -4.21
N LEU A 71 -4.71 14.39 -2.94
CA LEU A 71 -5.63 14.54 -1.81
C LEU A 71 -6.41 15.86 -1.88
N GLU A 72 -5.77 16.97 -2.23
CA GLU A 72 -6.45 18.26 -2.40
C GLU A 72 -7.54 18.21 -3.47
N VAL A 73 -7.25 17.56 -4.61
CA VAL A 73 -8.22 17.36 -5.70
C VAL A 73 -9.36 16.44 -5.24
N LEU A 74 -9.08 15.33 -4.57
CA LEU A 74 -10.12 14.40 -4.14
C LEU A 74 -11.02 14.99 -3.05
N SER A 75 -10.44 15.68 -2.07
CA SER A 75 -11.19 16.22 -0.93
C SER A 75 -11.79 17.59 -1.17
N GLN A 76 -11.43 18.26 -2.27
CA GLN A 76 -11.80 19.66 -2.55
C GLN A 76 -11.41 20.62 -1.40
N LYS A 77 -10.27 20.33 -0.75
CA LYS A 77 -9.76 21.11 0.40
C LYS A 77 -8.28 21.40 0.20
N LYS A 78 -7.86 22.62 0.54
CA LYS A 78 -6.45 22.98 0.52
C LYS A 78 -5.74 22.45 1.76
N MET A 79 -4.59 21.82 1.53
CA MET A 79 -3.68 21.37 2.58
C MET A 79 -2.66 22.50 2.81
N GLY A 80 -2.67 23.10 3.99
CA GLY A 80 -1.74 24.18 4.32
C GLY A 80 -0.28 23.70 4.32
N ARG A 81 0.65 24.53 3.82
CA ARG A 81 2.09 24.28 3.95
C ARG A 81 2.54 24.75 5.33
N LYS A 82 3.14 23.86 6.12
CA LYS A 82 3.67 24.21 7.45
C LYS A 82 5.02 24.93 7.40
N HIS A 83 5.79 24.74 6.33
CA HIS A 83 7.10 25.38 6.14
C HIS A 83 7.28 25.79 4.67
N HIS A 84 7.97 26.91 4.46
CA HIS A 84 8.14 27.61 3.18
C HIS A 84 9.60 27.55 2.71
#